data_AF-A0A7W1Z4P5-F1
#
_entry.id   AF-A0A7W1Z4P5-F1
#
_cell.length_a   1.000
_cell.length_b   1.000
_cell.length_c   1.000
_cell.angle_alpha   90.00
_cell.angle_beta   90.00
_cell.angle_gamma   90.00
#
_symmetry.space_group_name_H-M   'P 1'
#
loop_
_entity.id
_entity.type
_entity.pdbx_description
1 polymer ?
#
loop_
_entity_poly.entity_id
_entity_poly.type
_entity_poly.pdbx_seq_one_letter_code
_entity_poly.pdbx_strand_id
1 'polypeptide(L)'
;MIARETRTIHPSLYRPALFAGVPRAILVFEVCTVGALVFGIGFHLLTLALAVFYILVVHPLLVWLHSLDPQIIPLYVRSLSGKDFYPPHGTHRASVLRVRRSIPLVR
;
A
#
# COMPACT_ATOMS: atom_id res chain seq x y z
N MET A 1 -35.04 -19.00 -1.22
CA MET A 1 -34.16 -18.08 -0.47
C MET A 1 -32.76 -18.72 -0.44
N ILE A 2 -31.83 -18.33 -1.31
CA ILE A 2 -30.54 -19.03 -1.47
C ILE A 2 -29.53 -18.40 -0.50
N ALA A 3 -29.09 -19.17 0.49
CA ALA A 3 -28.02 -18.76 1.40
C ALA A 3 -26.75 -18.44 0.60
N ARG A 4 -26.26 -17.21 0.70
CA ARG A 4 -24.92 -16.84 0.23
C ARG A 4 -23.93 -17.52 1.16
N GLU A 5 -23.23 -18.53 0.66
CA GLU A 5 -22.04 -19.04 1.34
C GLU A 5 -20.95 -17.98 1.18
N THR A 6 -20.93 -17.01 2.09
CA THR A 6 -19.85 -16.03 2.21
C THR A 6 -18.64 -16.78 2.74
N ARG A 7 -17.83 -17.34 1.83
CA ARG A 7 -16.52 -17.87 2.20
C ARG A 7 -15.69 -16.69 2.70
N THR A 8 -15.58 -16.56 4.01
CA THR A 8 -14.82 -15.49 4.66
C THR A 8 -13.36 -15.66 4.27
N ILE A 9 -12.86 -14.77 3.40
CA ILE A 9 -11.43 -14.73 3.09
C ILE A 9 -10.73 -14.35 4.39
N HIS A 10 -9.80 -15.20 4.82
CA HIS A 10 -9.08 -14.95 6.06
C HIS A 10 -8.27 -13.64 5.93
N PRO A 11 -8.30 -12.72 6.92
CA PRO A 11 -7.58 -11.46 6.87
C PRO A 11 -6.09 -11.57 6.53
N SER A 12 -5.44 -12.66 6.92
CA SER A 12 -4.03 -12.93 6.59
C SER A 12 -3.76 -13.08 5.09
N LEU A 13 -4.77 -13.37 4.26
CA LEU A 13 -4.60 -13.52 2.81
C LEU A 13 -4.58 -12.17 2.07
N TYR A 14 -5.11 -11.11 2.67
CA TYR A 14 -5.23 -9.81 1.99
C TYR A 14 -4.72 -8.62 2.81
N ARG A 15 -4.48 -8.76 4.12
CA ARG A 15 -3.85 -7.73 4.95
C ARG A 15 -2.33 -7.95 4.98
N PRO A 16 -1.54 -7.11 4.30
CA PRO A 16 -0.09 -7.17 4.43
C PRO A 16 0.35 -6.82 5.86
N ALA A 17 1.45 -7.43 6.31
CA ALA A 17 2.06 -7.10 7.59
C ALA A 17 2.72 -5.71 7.52
N LEU A 18 2.28 -4.80 8.38
CA LEU A 18 2.86 -3.46 8.54
C LEU A 18 3.83 -3.46 9.73
N PHE A 19 4.99 -2.86 9.53
CA PHE A 19 6.02 -2.63 10.55
C PHE A 19 6.05 -1.13 10.84
N ALA A 20 5.88 -0.73 12.10
CA ALA A 20 5.70 0.67 12.48
C ALA A 20 4.62 1.39 11.65
N GLY A 21 3.52 0.70 11.32
CA GLY A 21 2.41 1.29 10.54
C GLY A 21 2.63 1.40 9.03
N VAL A 22 3.79 0.97 8.50
CA VAL A 22 4.11 1.01 7.06
C VAL A 22 4.64 -0.35 6.55
N PRO A 23 4.62 -0.62 5.23
CA PRO A 23 5.23 -1.82 4.66
C PRO A 23 6.74 -1.88 4.96
N ARG A 24 7.27 -3.09 5.17
CA ARG A 24 8.70 -3.32 5.48
C ARG A 24 9.65 -2.61 4.51
N ALA A 25 9.36 -2.65 3.21
CA ALA A 25 10.22 -2.02 2.20
C ALA A 25 10.34 -0.50 2.40
N ILE A 26 9.24 0.16 2.77
CA ILE A 26 9.22 1.60 3.03
C ILE A 26 9.96 1.92 4.32
N LEU A 27 9.74 1.14 5.38
CA LEU A 27 10.46 1.32 6.65
C LEU A 27 11.98 1.19 6.46
N VAL A 28 12.42 0.17 5.73
CA VAL A 28 13.85 -0.01 5.43
C VAL A 28 14.40 1.17 4.63
N PHE A 29 13.66 1.64 3.62
CA PHE A 29 14.08 2.80 2.83
C PHE A 29 14.21 4.05 3.69
N GLU A 30 13.26 4.31 4.57
CA GLU A 30 13.28 5.46 5.48
C GLU A 30 14.45 5.38 6.48
N VAL A 31 14.65 4.23 7.12
CA VAL A 31 15.77 4.02 8.05
C VAL A 31 17.10 4.19 7.34
N CYS A 32 17.25 3.64 6.13
CA CYS A 32 18.45 3.83 5.32
C CYS A 32 18.65 5.30 4.95
N THR A 33 17.60 6.03 4.59
CA THR A 33 17.67 7.45 4.21
C THR A 33 18.09 8.31 5.40
N VAL A 34 17.47 8.11 6.56
CA VAL A 34 17.83 8.80 7.81
C VAL A 34 19.27 8.45 8.22
N GLY A 35 19.64 7.17 8.16
CA GLY A 35 21.01 6.72 8.42
C GLY A 35 22.03 7.37 7.47
N ALA A 36 21.72 7.45 6.18
CA ALA A 36 22.59 8.11 5.20
C ALA A 36 22.72 9.62 5.45
N LEU A 37 21.64 10.29 5.85
CA LEU A 37 21.67 11.71 6.22
C LEU A 37 22.57 11.97 7.42
N VAL A 38 22.48 11.14 8.46
CA VAL A 38 23.22 11.32 9.71
C VAL A 38 24.67 10.87 9.59
N PHE A 39 24.93 9.71 8.98
CA PHE A 39 26.25 9.08 8.96
C PHE A 39 26.99 9.18 7.63
N GLY A 40 26.28 9.28 6.51
CA GLY A 40 26.88 9.27 5.17
C GLY A 40 27.28 10.66 4.67
N ILE A 41 26.41 11.65 4.83
CA ILE A 41 26.65 13.03 4.36
C ILE A 41 27.42 13.84 5.41
N GLY A 42 27.29 13.49 6.69
CA GLY A 42 27.99 14.12 7.80
C GLY A 42 27.07 14.90 8.74
N PHE A 43 27.62 15.27 9.90
CA PHE A 43 26.90 15.87 11.01
C PHE A 43 26.71 17.39 10.81
N HIS A 44 25.84 17.77 9.89
CA HIS A 44 25.46 19.16 9.63
C HIS A 44 24.05 19.44 10.19
N LEU A 45 23.82 20.67 10.67
CA LEU A 45 22.49 21.11 11.11
C LEU A 45 21.36 20.85 10.09
N LEU A 46 21.62 21.01 8.79
CA LEU A 46 20.64 20.78 7.74
C LEU A 46 20.33 19.29 7.54
N THR A 47 21.35 18.42 7.57
CA THR A 47 21.12 16.97 7.44
C THR A 47 20.40 16.41 8.67
N LEU A 48 20.73 16.93 9.87
CA LEU A 48 20.01 16.59 11.09
C LEU A 48 18.56 17.10 11.05
N ALA A 49 18.33 18.35 10.66
CA ALA A 49 16.98 18.89 10.51
C ALA A 49 16.16 18.08 9.51
N LEU A 50 16.76 17.66 8.39
CA LEU A 50 16.10 16.82 7.40
C LEU A 50 15.81 15.41 7.94
N ALA A 51 16.73 14.80 8.68
CA ALA A 51 16.50 13.51 9.34
C ALA A 51 15.34 13.59 10.34
N VAL A 52 15.29 14.64 11.15
CA VAL A 52 14.18 14.92 12.07
C VAL A 52 12.87 15.13 11.31
N PHE A 53 12.90 15.86 10.19
CA PHE A 53 11.74 16.06 9.33
C PHE A 53 11.20 14.73 8.77
N TYR A 54 12.08 13.81 8.34
CA TYR A 54 11.65 12.48 7.91
C TYR A 54 10.88 11.76 9.03
N ILE A 55 11.44 11.73 10.25
CA ILE A 55 10.83 11.01 11.37
C ILE A 55 9.53 11.66 11.86
N LEU A 56 9.47 13.00 11.92
CA LEU A 56 8.34 13.70 12.54
C LEU A 56 7.22 14.07 11.56
N VAL A 57 7.52 14.13 10.26
CA VAL A 57 6.55 14.56 9.24
C VAL A 57 6.32 13.48 8.21
N VAL A 58 7.39 12.93 7.62
CA VAL A 58 7.25 11.93 6.55
C VAL A 58 6.73 10.61 7.11
N HIS A 59 7.28 10.11 8.22
CA HIS A 59 6.84 8.85 8.83
C HIS A 59 5.35 8.87 9.21
N PRO A 60 4.83 9.85 9.97
CA PRO A 60 3.43 9.86 10.34
C PRO A 60 2.51 10.03 9.14
N LEU A 61 2.95 10.75 8.11
CA LEU A 61 2.22 10.88 6.85
C LEU A 61 2.14 9.54 6.11
N LEU A 62 3.22 8.75 6.09
CA LEU A 62 3.23 7.40 5.51
C LEU A 62 2.33 6.45 6.32
N VAL A 63 2.38 6.50 7.65
CA VAL A 63 1.50 5.72 8.53
C VAL A 63 0.04 6.08 8.28
N TRP A 64 -0.28 7.38 8.22
CA TRP A 64 -1.62 7.86 7.90
C TRP A 64 -2.09 7.37 6.53
N LEU A 65 -1.24 7.47 5.50
CA LEU A 65 -1.56 7.00 4.16
C LEU A 65 -1.86 5.49 4.13
N HIS A 66 -1.07 4.70 4.85
CA HIS A 66 -1.26 3.24 4.97
C HIS A 66 -2.43 2.85 5.88
N SER A 67 -2.92 3.75 6.73
CA SER A 67 -4.16 3.55 7.47
C SER A 67 -5.40 3.61 6.57
N LEU A 68 -5.33 4.34 5.44
CA LEU A 68 -6.40 4.42 4.45
C LEU A 68 -6.48 3.14 3.61
N ASP A 69 -5.33 2.69 3.10
CA ASP A 69 -5.17 1.42 2.39
C ASP A 69 -3.75 0.86 2.59
N PRO A 70 -3.60 -0.30 3.24
CA PRO A 70 -2.30 -0.94 3.45
C PRO A 70 -1.53 -1.24 2.15
N GLN A 71 -2.21 -1.37 1.00
CA GLN A 71 -1.63 -1.71 -0.30
C GLN A 71 -1.51 -0.52 -1.25
N ILE A 72 -1.72 0.71 -0.78
CA ILE A 72 -1.77 1.92 -1.63
C ILE A 72 -0.52 2.11 -2.50
N ILE A 73 0.68 1.95 -1.93
CA ILE A 73 1.95 2.13 -2.65
C ILE A 73 2.15 1.04 -3.73
N PRO A 74 2.06 -0.27 -3.44
CA PRO A 74 2.13 -1.31 -4.47
C PRO A 74 1.12 -1.12 -5.61
N LEU A 75 -0.12 -0.75 -5.28
CA LEU A 75 -1.16 -0.50 -6.27
C LEU A 75 -0.82 0.72 -7.14
N TYR A 76 -0.32 1.79 -6.53
CA TYR A 76 0.13 2.98 -7.25
C TYR A 76 1.28 2.64 -8.21
N VAL A 77 2.33 1.95 -7.74
CA VAL A 77 3.47 1.53 -8.57
C VAL A 77 3.00 0.64 -9.72
N ARG A 78 2.12 -0.33 -9.45
CA ARG A 78 1.54 -1.18 -10.49
C ARG A 78 0.73 -0.38 -11.51
N SER A 79 0.00 0.64 -11.06
CA SER A 79 -0.78 1.51 -11.95
C SER A 79 0.13 2.32 -12.89
N LEU A 80 1.31 2.74 -12.42
CA LEU A 80 2.30 3.41 -13.26
C LEU A 80 2.82 2.49 -14.36
N SER A 81 3.12 1.22 -14.04
CA SER A 81 3.57 0.24 -15.04
C SER A 81 2.51 -0.07 -16.11
N GLY A 82 1.22 0.03 -15.76
CA GLY A 82 0.12 -0.19 -16.69
C GLY A 82 -0.34 1.05 -17.45
N LYS A 83 0.21 2.23 -17.15
CA LYS A 83 -0.28 3.52 -17.63
C LYS A 83 -0.26 3.65 -19.16
N ASP A 84 0.75 3.08 -19.81
CA ASP A 84 0.91 3.17 -21.26
C ASP A 84 -0.07 2.25 -22.01
N PHE A 85 -0.46 1.13 -21.41
CA PHE A 85 -1.37 0.15 -22.00
C PHE A 85 -2.84 0.38 -21.62
N TYR A 86 -3.08 1.00 -20.47
CA TYR A 86 -4.40 1.28 -19.93
C TYR A 86 -4.51 2.77 -19.62
N PRO A 87 -4.98 3.59 -20.59
CA PRO A 87 -5.32 4.97 -20.30
C PRO A 87 -6.34 5.01 -19.15
N PRO A 88 -6.24 5.95 -18.20
CA PRO A 88 -7.15 6.03 -17.08
C PRO A 88 -8.57 6.38 -17.57
N HIS A 89 -9.37 5.35 -17.80
CA HIS A 89 -10.79 5.46 -18.14
C HIS A 89 -11.63 5.68 -16.88
N GLY A 90 -11.31 6.73 -16.10
CA GLY A 90 -11.96 7.04 -14.82
C GLY A 90 -13.46 7.35 -14.92
N THR A 91 -13.97 7.53 -16.14
CA THR A 91 -15.39 7.76 -16.45
C THR A 91 -16.16 6.48 -16.79
N HIS A 92 -15.48 5.37 -17.07
CA HIS A 92 -16.14 4.12 -17.42
C HIS A 92 -16.50 3.33 -16.16
N ARG A 93 -17.77 3.42 -15.75
CA ARG A 93 -18.35 2.45 -14.81
C ARG A 93 -18.50 1.11 -15.53
N ALA A 94 -17.69 0.12 -15.15
CA ALA A 94 -17.97 -1.26 -15.52
C ALA A 94 -19.31 -1.68 -14.90
N SER A 95 -20.20 -2.26 -15.70
CA SER A 95 -21.41 -2.88 -15.15
C SER A 95 -20.99 -4.04 -14.26
N VAL A 96 -21.53 -4.11 -13.04
CA VAL A 96 -21.24 -5.21 -12.13
C VAL A 96 -21.84 -6.48 -12.75
N LEU A 97 -21.00 -7.31 -13.37
CA LEU A 97 -21.42 -8.59 -13.92
C LEU A 97 -21.93 -9.48 -12.79
N ARG A 98 -23.13 -10.05 -12.98
CA ARG A 98 -23.72 -10.99 -12.04
C ARG A 98 -22.81 -12.22 -11.96
N VAL A 99 -22.18 -12.44 -10.79
CA VAL A 99 -21.31 -13.59 -10.54
C VAL A 99 -22.08 -14.89 -10.83
N ARG A 100 -21.68 -15.62 -11.88
CA ARG A 100 -22.18 -16.98 -12.13
C ARG A 100 -21.48 -17.95 -11.20
N ARG A 101 -22.24 -18.88 -10.61
CA ARG A 101 -21.65 -20.02 -9.88
C ARG A 101 -20.88 -20.88 -10.88
N SER A 102 -19.59 -21.07 -10.62
CA SER A 102 -18.72 -21.99 -11.36
C SER A 102 -18.76 -23.41 -10.81
N ILE A 103 -19.28 -23.61 -9.59
CA ILE A 103 -19.40 -24.92 -8.96
C ILE A 103 -20.78 -25.49 -9.25
N PRO A 104 -20.89 -26.68 -9.89
CA PRO A 104 -22.16 -27.36 -10.06
C PRO A 104 -22.72 -27.76 -8.69
N LEU A 105 -24.00 -27.49 -8.46
CA LEU A 105 -24.69 -27.99 -7.28
C LEU A 105 -24.91 -29.49 -7.47
N VAL A 106 -24.17 -30.29 -6.71
CA VAL A 106 -24.47 -31.72 -6.59
C VAL A 106 -25.78 -31.83 -5.81
N ARG A 107 -26.74 -32.54 -6.40
CA ARG A 107 -28.10 -32.73 -5.85
C ARG A 107 -28.12 -33.87 -4.86
#